data_AF-A0A520CLQ5-F1
#
_entry.id   AF-A0A520CLQ5-F1
#
_cell.length_a   1.000
_cell.length_b   1.000
_cell.length_c   1.000
_cell.angle_alpha   90.00
_cell.angle_beta   90.00
_cell.angle_gamma   90.00
#
_symmetry.space_group_name_H-M   'P 1'
#
loop_
_entity.id
_entity.type
_entity.pdbx_description
1 polymer ?
#
loop_
_entity_poly.entity_id
_entity_poly.type
_entity_poly.pdbx_seq_one_letter_code
_entity_poly.pdbx_strand_id
1 'polypeptide(L)' 'MFSLKHFKQKSPQQRFLFILGAFMILIFLSLGIILVFFSDMLNLDPERFPTPYRIAFAVLLLVYAGIRFGRLTNQKDQE' A
#
# COMPACT_ATOMS: atom_id res chain seq x y z
N MET A 1 23.97 -8.99 32.86
CA MET A 1 22.53 -9.34 33.01
C MET A 1 21.75 -8.61 31.94
N PHE A 2 21.53 -9.25 30.78
CA PHE A 2 20.76 -8.63 29.68
C PHE A 2 19.28 -8.68 30.03
N SER A 3 18.75 -7.56 30.54
CA SER A 3 17.31 -7.38 30.69
C SER A 3 16.71 -7.24 29.30
N LEU A 4 16.14 -8.33 28.77
CA LEU A 4 15.32 -8.33 27.57
C LEU A 4 14.00 -7.61 27.90
N LYS A 5 14.06 -6.28 27.94
CA LYS A 5 12.90 -5.43 28.19
C LYS A 5 11.90 -5.59 27.05
N HIS A 6 10.84 -6.35 27.35
CA HIS A 6 9.49 -6.25 26.82
C HIS A 6 9.33 -6.18 25.30
N PHE A 7 9.20 -7.35 24.66
CA PHE A 7 8.37 -7.46 23.47
C PHE A 7 6.94 -7.08 23.85
N LYS A 8 6.56 -5.80 23.68
CA LYS A 8 5.17 -5.36 23.89
C LYS A 8 4.31 -6.14 22.90
N GLN A 9 3.53 -7.09 23.42
CA GLN A 9 2.75 -7.99 22.59
C GLN A 9 1.71 -7.16 21.83
N LYS A 10 1.81 -7.15 20.49
CA LYS A 10 0.82 -6.50 19.64
C LYS A 10 -0.56 -7.10 19.95
N SER A 11 -1.54 -6.25 20.24
CA SER A 11 -2.92 -6.69 20.46
C SER A 11 -3.44 -7.48 19.26
N PRO A 12 -4.37 -8.46 19.44
CA PRO A 12 -4.93 -9.24 18.34
C PRO A 12 -5.47 -8.34 17.21
N GLN A 13 -6.15 -7.26 17.58
CA GLN A 13 -6.64 -6.24 16.65
C GLN A 13 -5.51 -5.56 15.86
N GLN A 14 -4.38 -5.21 16.49
CA GLN A 14 -3.24 -4.62 15.78
C GLN A 14 -2.64 -5.59 14.76
N ARG A 15 -2.57 -6.88 15.09
CA ARG A 15 -2.05 -7.90 14.15
C ARG A 15 -2.98 -8.05 12.95
N PHE A 16 -4.29 -8.08 13.20
CA PHE A 16 -5.30 -8.10 12.13
C PHE A 16 -5.21 -6.86 11.23
N LEU A 17 -5.16 -5.66 11.82
CA LEU A 17 -5.00 -4.42 11.06
C LEU A 17 -3.69 -4.39 10.25
N PHE A 18 -2.60 -4.92 10.79
CA PHE A 18 -1.33 -5.01 10.08
C PHE A 18 -1.43 -5.91 8.83
N ILE A 19 -2.03 -7.10 8.96
CA ILE A 19 -2.24 -8.03 7.84
C ILE A 19 -3.17 -7.40 6.80
N LEU A 20 -4.26 -6.77 7.25
CA LEU A 20 -5.20 -6.07 6.37
C LEU A 20 -4.53 -4.91 5.62
N GLY A 21 -3.68 -4.13 6.30
CA GLY A 21 -2.91 -3.05 5.70
C GLY A 21 -1.91 -3.55 4.65
N ALA A 22 -1.19 -4.63 4.95
CA ALA A 22 -0.27 -5.25 4.00
C ALA A 22 -1.02 -5.82 2.78
N PHE A 23 -2.17 -6.44 3.01
CA PHE A 23 -3.06 -6.92 1.94
C PHE A 23 -3.54 -5.76 1.05
N MET A 24 -3.92 -4.62 1.63
CA MET A 24 -4.27 -3.43 0.86
C MET A 24 -3.11 -2.92 0.00
N ILE A 25 -1.88 -2.91 0.51
CA ILE A 25 -0.71 -2.53 -0.29
C ILE A 25 -0.59 -3.46 -1.51
N LEU A 26 -0.73 -4.77 -1.32
CA LEU A 26 -0.65 -5.74 -2.42
C LEU A 26 -1.70 -5.47 -3.51
N ILE A 27 -2.91 -5.08 -3.13
CA ILE A 27 -3.97 -4.68 -4.07
C ILE A 27 -3.56 -3.44 -4.86
N PHE A 28 -3.06 -2.39 -4.20
CA PHE A 28 -2.64 -1.17 -4.91
C PHE A 28 -1.43 -1.41 -5.80
N LEU A 29 -0.51 -2.29 -5.38
CA LEU A 29 0.66 -2.69 -6.16
C LEU A 29 0.24 -3.46 -7.42
N SER A 30 -0.65 -4.45 -7.30
CA SER A 30 -1.16 -5.19 -8.45
C SER A 30 -1.96 -4.29 -9.38
N LEU A 31 -2.76 -3.35 -8.86
CA LEU A 31 -3.51 -2.39 -9.66
C LEU A 31 -2.57 -1.46 -10.46
N GLY A 32 -1.49 -0.98 -9.86
CA GLY A 32 -0.47 -0.18 -10.55
C GLY A 32 0.24 -0.96 -11.65
N ILE A 33 0.56 -2.24 -11.40
CA ILE A 33 1.16 -3.12 -12.41
C ILE A 33 0.18 -3.35 -13.57
N ILE A 34 -1.08 -3.64 -13.29
CA ILE A 34 -2.12 -3.83 -14.32
C ILE A 34 -2.28 -2.56 -15.16
N LEU A 35 -2.31 -1.38 -14.53
CA LEU A 35 -2.43 -0.10 -15.23
C LEU A 35 -1.26 0.24 -16.16
N VAL A 36 -0.06 -0.28 -15.89
CA VAL A 36 1.12 -0.02 -16.71
C VAL A 36 1.31 -1.13 -17.74
N PHE A 37 1.34 -2.39 -17.32
CA PHE A 37 1.66 -3.56 -18.17
C PHE A 37 0.48 -4.10 -18.96
N PHE A 38 -0.74 -4.04 -18.42
CA PHE A 38 -1.96 -4.51 -19.11
C PHE A 38 -2.72 -3.35 -19.78
N SER A 39 -2.05 -2.23 -19.99
CA SER A 39 -2.68 -1.04 -20.53
C SER A 39 -3.10 -1.20 -22.01
N ASP A 40 -2.38 -2.04 -22.76
CA ASP A 40 -2.76 -2.46 -24.11
C ASP A 40 -3.94 -3.46 -24.11
N MET A 41 -3.99 -4.37 -23.13
CA MET A 41 -5.13 -5.30 -22.98
C MET A 41 -6.42 -4.60 -22.55
N LEU A 42 -6.32 -3.50 -21.82
CA LEU A 42 -7.47 -2.73 -21.33
C LEU A 42 -8.10 -1.82 -22.39
N ASN A 43 -7.61 -1.82 -23.64
CA ASN A 43 -8.04 -0.91 -24.71
C ASN A 43 -8.10 0.56 -24.24
N LEU A 44 -7.12 0.98 -23.44
CA LEU A 44 -7.06 2.36 -22.95
C LEU A 44 -6.67 3.28 -24.12
N ASP A 45 -7.60 4.12 -24.56
CA ASP A 45 -7.39 5.13 -25.60
C ASP A 45 -6.08 5.89 -25.37
N PRO A 46 -5.07 5.73 -26.25
CA PRO A 46 -3.76 6.36 -26.08
C PRO A 46 -3.83 7.89 -26.07
N GLU A 47 -4.83 8.48 -26.77
CA GLU A 47 -5.03 9.92 -26.81
C GLU A 47 -5.57 10.50 -25.50
N ARG A 48 -6.44 9.77 -24.81
CA ARG A 48 -7.05 10.24 -23.56
C ARG A 48 -6.25 9.85 -22.33
N PHE A 49 -5.54 8.72 -22.40
CA PHE A 49 -4.76 8.22 -21.30
C PHE A 49 -3.33 7.88 -21.74
N PRO A 50 -2.48 8.90 -21.95
CA PRO A 50 -1.09 8.69 -22.37
C PRO A 50 -0.26 7.96 -21.31
N THR A 51 0.76 7.23 -21.75
CA THR A 51 1.74 6.51 -20.91
C THR A 51 2.28 7.30 -19.70
N PRO A 52 2.70 8.58 -19.82
CA PRO A 52 3.16 9.34 -18.66
C PRO A 52 2.11 9.49 -17.56
N TYR A 53 0.84 9.64 -17.91
CA TYR A 53 -0.25 9.72 -16.94
C TYR A 53 -0.51 8.36 -16.26
N ARG A 54 -0.40 7.25 -17.01
CA ARG A 54 -0.50 5.89 -16.45
C ARG A 54 0.55 5.65 -15.37
N ILE A 55 1.80 6.03 -15.67
CA ILE A 55 2.93 5.90 -14.74
C ILE A 55 2.73 6.82 -13.53
N ALA A 56 2.35 8.08 -13.75
CA ALA A 56 2.09 9.02 -12.65
C ALA A 56 0.98 8.51 -11.72
N PHE A 57 -0.08 7.94 -12.27
CA PHE A 57 -1.18 7.36 -11.50
C PHE A 57 -0.74 6.11 -10.72
N ALA A 58 0.05 5.22 -11.34
CA ALA A 58 0.62 4.07 -10.64
C ALA A 58 1.55 4.48 -9.48
N VAL A 59 2.39 5.50 -9.67
CA VAL A 59 3.24 6.07 -8.61
C VAL A 59 2.38 6.65 -7.49
N LEU A 60 1.32 7.39 -7.83
CA LEU A 60 0.40 7.98 -6.86
C LEU A 60 -0.28 6.89 -6.01
N LEU A 61 -0.73 5.80 -6.62
CA LEU A 61 -1.29 4.65 -5.91
C LEU A 61 -0.29 4.03 -4.93
N LEU A 62 0.97 3.86 -5.33
CA LEU A 62 2.02 3.31 -4.46
C LEU A 62 2.33 4.24 -3.29
N VAL A 63 2.49 5.54 -3.53
CA VAL A 63 2.73 6.54 -2.48
C VAL A 63 1.56 6.57 -1.50
N TYR A 64 0.33 6.59 -2.00
CA TYR A 64 -0.88 6.55 -1.17
C TYR A 64 -0.96 5.28 -0.32
N ALA A 65 -0.68 4.12 -0.90
CA ALA A 65 -0.66 2.85 -0.19
C ALA A 65 0.37 2.83 0.94
N GLY A 66 1.58 3.36 0.68
CA GLY A 66 2.64 3.50 1.68
C GLY A 66 2.23 4.42 2.84
N ILE A 67 1.71 5.61 2.54
CA ILE A 67 1.20 6.56 3.56
C ILE A 67 0.07 5.91 4.37
N ARG A 68 -0.88 5.25 3.71
CA ARG A 68 -2.03 4.62 4.36
C ARG A 68 -1.61 3.48 5.29
N PHE A 69 -0.66 2.67 4.88
CA PHE A 69 -0.11 1.61 5.72
C PHE A 69 0.65 2.17 6.93
N GLY A 70 1.50 3.18 6.71
CA GLY A 70 2.21 3.87 7.78
C GLY A 70 1.26 4.44 8.83
N ARG A 71 0.17 5.11 8.40
CA ARG A 71 -0.87 5.59 9.33
C ARG A 71 -1.53 4.46 10.12
N LEU A 72 -1.86 3.35 9.48
CA LEU A 72 -2.53 2.23 10.14
C LEU A 72 -1.66 1.61 11.23
N THR A 73 -0.34 1.60 11.03
CA THR A 73 0.62 1.10 12.03
C THR A 73 0.97 2.12 13.12
N ASN A 74 0.87 3.42 12.83
CA ASN A 74 1.25 4.51 13.74
C ASN A 74 0.11 5.01 14.65
N GLN A 75 -1.10 4.43 14.57
CA GLN A 75 -2.22 4.73 15.48
C GLN A 75 -1.95 4.42 16.96
N LYS A 76 -0.78 3.84 17.28
CA LYS A 76 -0.43 3.37 18.63
C LYS A 76 0.39 4.34 19.47
N ASP A 77 0.83 5.46 18.91
CA ASP A 77 1.66 6.43 19.64
C ASP A 77 0.81 7.54 20.28
N GLN A 78 -0.52 7.52 20.10
CA GLN A 78 -1.46 8.56 20.53
C GLN A 78 -2.40 8.11 21.67
N GLU A 79 -2.19 6.91 22.24
CA GLU A 79 -2.89 6.42 23.45
C GLU A 79 -1.92 6.08 24.58
#